data_AF-A0A537QW61-F1
#
_entry.id   AF-A0A537QW61-F1
#
_cell.length_a   1.000
_cell.length_b   1.000
_cell.length_c   1.000
_cell.angle_alpha   90.00
_cell.angle_beta   90.00
_cell.angle_gamma   90.00
#
_symmetry.space_group_name_H-M   'P 1'
#
loop_
_entity.id
_entity.type
_entity.pdbx_description
1 polymer ?
#
loop_
_entity_poly.entity_id
_entity_poly.type
_entity_poly.pdbx_seq_one_letter_code
_entity_poly.pdbx_strand_id
1 'polypeptide(L)' 'RKEQSIERTPLKRACKPEDIAEVIFFLCAGAAMVTGQTVIVDGGLTL' A
#
# COMPACT_ATOMS: atom_id res chain seq x y z
N ARG A 1 3.95 -17.96 8.86
CA ARG A 1 2.87 -16.95 8.69
C ARG A 1 3.30 -15.79 7.80
N LYS A 2 4.36 -15.05 8.15
CA LYS A 2 4.86 -13.90 7.38
C LYS A 2 5.31 -14.26 5.95
N GLU A 3 6.03 -15.38 5.81
CA GLU A 3 6.47 -15.91 4.50
C GLU A 3 5.30 -16.29 3.60
N GLN A 4 4.30 -16.99 4.15
CA GLN A 4 3.08 -17.35 3.42
C GLN A 4 2.28 -16.12 2.95
N SER A 5 2.29 -15.03 3.73
CA SER A 5 1.71 -13.75 3.30
C SER A 5 2.44 -13.20 2.07
N ILE A 6 3.78 -13.18 2.14
CA ILE A 6 4.65 -12.65 1.07
C ILE A 6 4.46 -13.46 -0.22
N GLU A 7 4.45 -14.79 -0.12
CA GLU A 7 4.22 -15.67 -1.28
C GLU A 7 2.85 -15.44 -1.92
N ARG A 8 1.84 -15.06 -1.15
CA ARG A 8 0.49 -14.81 -1.68
C ARG A 8 0.36 -13.43 -2.32
N THR A 9 1.16 -12.45 -1.94
CA THR A 9 1.18 -11.14 -2.61
C THR A 9 1.69 -11.28 -4.06
N PRO A 10 1.06 -10.63 -5.06
CA PRO A 10 1.61 -10.46 -6.39
C PRO A 10 3.02 -9.86 -6.42
N LEU A 11 3.31 -8.89 -5.55
CA LEU A 11 4.62 -8.24 -5.50
C LEU A 11 5.73 -9.07 -4.82
N LYS A 12 5.40 -10.24 -4.24
CA LYS A 12 6.35 -11.19 -3.62
C LYS A 12 7.33 -10.56 -2.62
N ARG A 13 6.90 -9.49 -1.94
CA ARG A 13 7.67 -8.84 -0.89
C ARG A 13 6.78 -8.27 0.19
N ALA A 14 7.34 -8.12 1.38
CA ALA A 14 6.67 -7.38 2.45
C ALA A 14 6.57 -5.88 2.09
N CYS A 15 5.47 -5.27 2.50
CA CYS A 15 5.31 -3.83 2.53
C CYS A 15 6.31 -3.25 3.55
N LYS A 16 6.96 -2.14 3.18
CA LYS A 16 7.91 -1.41 4.00
C LYS A 16 7.32 -0.05 4.39
N PRO A 17 7.82 0.61 5.45
CA PRO A 17 7.35 1.94 5.83
C PRO A 17 7.40 2.97 4.68
N GLU A 18 8.40 2.86 3.80
CA GLU A 18 8.57 3.76 2.66
C GLU A 18 7.42 3.65 1.65
N ASP A 19 6.85 2.45 1.46
CA ASP A 19 5.71 2.24 0.56
C ASP A 19 4.48 3.01 1.05
N ILE A 20 4.31 3.13 2.37
CA ILE A 20 3.22 3.91 2.99
C ILE A 20 3.51 5.41 2.88
N ALA A 21 4.76 5.81 3.13
CA ALA A 21 5.17 7.21 3.05
C ALA A 21 4.98 7.79 1.64
N GLU A 22 5.25 7.02 0.60
CA GLU A 22 5.05 7.43 -0.79
C GLU A 22 3.57 7.73 -1.09
N VAL A 23 2.65 6.88 -0.61
CA VAL A 23 1.21 7.11 -0.78
C VAL A 23 0.73 8.32 0.02
N ILE A 24 1.23 8.51 1.24
CA ILE A 24 0.94 9.72 2.03
C ILE A 24 1.41 10.97 1.27
N PHE A 25 2.65 10.95 0.76
CA PHE A 25 3.19 12.08 0.01
C PHE A 25 2.35 12.39 -1.23
N PHE A 26 1.95 11.36 -2.00
CA PHE A 26 1.06 11.53 -3.14
C PHE A 26 -0.27 12.22 -2.75
N LEU A 27 -0.89 11.78 -1.65
CA LEU A 27 -2.14 12.40 -1.15
C LEU A 27 -1.92 13.86 -0.74
N CYS A 28 -0.80 14.17 -0.09
CA CYS A 28 -0.48 15.55 0.30
C CYS A 28 -0.09 16.45 -0.88
N ALA A 29 0.51 15.90 -1.94
CA ALA A 29 1.12 16.67 -3.02
C ALA A 29 0.12 17.09 -4.11
N GLY A 30 -1.00 16.40 -4.28
CA GLY A 30 -1.91 16.69 -5.40
C GLY A 30 -3.35 16.21 -5.27
N ALA A 31 -3.74 15.65 -4.12
CA ALA A 31 -5.05 15.03 -3.94
C ALA A 31 -6.06 15.93 -3.21
N ALA A 32 -6.08 17.24 -3.50
CA ALA A 32 -6.85 18.25 -2.75
C ALA A 32 -8.37 17.97 -2.65
N MET A 33 -8.94 17.22 -3.60
CA MET A 33 -10.36 16.84 -3.63
C MET A 33 -10.62 15.40 -3.17
N VAL A 34 -9.57 14.65 -2.78
CA VAL A 34 -9.71 13.27 -2.31
C VAL A 34 -9.99 13.26 -0.82
N THR A 35 -11.19 12.82 -0.44
CA THR A 35 -11.62 12.70 0.94
C THR A 35 -12.55 11.50 1.11
N GLY A 36 -12.60 10.94 2.32
CA GLY A 36 -13.44 9.77 2.64
C GLY A 36 -13.07 8.47 1.93
N GLN A 37 -11.88 8.41 1.29
CA GLN A 37 -11.41 7.22 0.58
C GLN A 37 -10.40 6.43 1.40
N THR A 38 -10.40 5.11 1.21
CA THR A 38 -9.37 4.21 1.76
C THR A 38 -8.48 3.73 0.62
N VAL A 39 -7.16 3.88 0.77
CA VAL A 39 -6.17 3.38 -0.20
C VAL A 39 -5.51 2.14 0.40
N ILE A 40 -5.64 1.00 -0.27
CA ILE A 40 -5.04 -0.27 0.16
C ILE A 40 -3.60 -0.35 -0.37
N VAL A 41 -2.64 -0.55 0.53
CA VAL A 41 -1.20 -0.67 0.22
C VAL A 41 -0.67 -1.99 0.78
N ASP A 42 -0.95 -3.09 0.08
CA ASP A 42 -0.67 -4.45 0.56
C ASP A 42 0.08 -5.33 -0.44
N GLY A 43 0.56 -4.74 -1.55
CA GLY A 43 1.23 -5.47 -2.62
C GLY A 43 0.34 -6.49 -3.35
N GLY A 44 -0.98 -6.32 -3.26
CA GLY A 44 -2.01 -7.16 -3.89
C GLY A 44 -2.45 -8.35 -3.04
N LEU A 45 -2.27 -8.32 -1.71
CA LEU A 45 -2.66 -9.43 -0.83
C LEU A 45 -4.18 -9.66 -0.78
N THR A 46 -4.95 -8.58 -0.88
CA THR A 46 -6.41 -8.58 -0.72
C THR A 46 -7.17 -8.90 -2.03
N LEU A 47 -6.46 -8.99 -3.15
CA LEU A 47 -6.99 -9.38 -4.46
C LEU A 47 -6.79 -10.90 -4.71
#